data_AF-A0ABD3RV56-F1
#
_entry.id   AF-A0ABD3RV56-F1
#
_cell.length_a   1.000
_cell.length_b   1.000
_cell.length_c   1.000
_cell.angle_alpha   90.00
_cell.angle_beta   90.00
_cell.angle_gamma   90.00
#
_symmetry.space_group_name_H-M   'P 1'
#
loop_
_entity.id
_entity.type
_entity.pdbx_description
1 polymer ?
#
loop_
_entity_poly.entity_id
_entity_poly.type
_entity_poly.pdbx_seq_one_letter_code
_entity_poly.pdbx_strand_id
1 'polypeptide(L)'
;MSAHTALVVRDDDRPDEGGAAAAPPSSSSSSSFSSSSPIVLDALPYVESLDPNYERYALSLIEEELSRIVVPSGGDGKTGNHPSLDRILSASRRTDDFAARAPLAAAAYEELVSRRRAGGEGGDDGGGHDASYLDRADAMMADFDLESIMSATTDDESTSSRLRACIAAAKVRLESERLRHVNLELHRQFETPARYAEYANLLERDFLNPTKSSVERQRRVVDGINGTRMEEQTLAMRKLDGVARRRDVLIERNHRLGKALGLLEEEVEALRKEADAVVPPTDNGNLNGGETTTTTATTTTTIMEVAEVTMEN
;
A
#
# COMPACT_ATOMS: atom_id res chain seq x y z
N MET A 1 -19.23 -45.14 29.53
CA MET A 1 -20.49 -44.72 28.89
C MET A 1 -20.35 -43.23 28.56
N SER A 2 -19.78 -42.92 27.39
CA SER A 2 -19.55 -41.54 26.94
C SER A 2 -20.78 -41.04 26.20
N ALA A 3 -21.40 -39.98 26.72
CA ALA A 3 -22.45 -39.26 26.03
C ALA A 3 -21.79 -38.32 25.01
N HIS A 4 -22.03 -38.58 23.73
CA HIS A 4 -21.73 -37.64 22.65
C HIS A 4 -22.84 -36.59 22.58
N THR A 5 -22.55 -35.40 23.06
CA THR A 5 -23.41 -34.22 22.90
C THR A 5 -23.15 -33.62 21.52
N ALA A 6 -24.06 -33.88 20.58
CA ALA A 6 -24.05 -33.25 19.26
C ALA A 6 -24.60 -31.82 19.36
N LEU A 7 -23.70 -30.84 19.23
CA LEU A 7 -24.05 -29.42 19.14
C LEU A 7 -24.50 -29.12 17.70
N VAL A 8 -25.82 -29.11 17.47
CA VAL A 8 -26.42 -28.64 16.21
C VAL A 8 -26.43 -27.12 16.25
N VAL A 9 -25.47 -26.50 15.55
CA VAL A 9 -25.48 -25.05 15.26
C VAL A 9 -26.51 -24.83 14.16
N ARG A 10 -27.60 -24.13 14.49
CA ARG A 10 -28.61 -23.66 13.53
C ARG A 10 -28.19 -22.30 13.01
N ASP A 11 -27.92 -22.19 11.71
CA ASP A 11 -27.53 -20.97 11.00
C ASP A 11 -28.75 -20.16 10.49
N ASP A 12 -29.80 -20.01 11.31
CA ASP A 12 -31.11 -19.46 10.86
C ASP A 12 -31.46 -18.06 11.42
N ASP A 13 -30.48 -17.21 11.74
CA ASP A 13 -30.75 -15.80 12.11
C ASP A 13 -30.02 -14.84 11.17
N ARG A 14 -30.50 -14.76 9.93
CA ARG A 14 -30.28 -13.59 9.04
C ARG A 14 -31.39 -12.58 9.32
N PRO A 15 -31.11 -11.39 9.87
CA PRO A 15 -32.11 -10.33 9.95
C PRO A 15 -32.48 -9.90 8.54
N ASP A 16 -33.76 -10.08 8.24
CA ASP A 16 -34.44 -9.66 7.01
C ASP A 16 -34.56 -8.12 7.02
N GLU A 17 -33.48 -7.42 6.66
CA GLU A 17 -33.53 -5.98 6.44
C GLU A 17 -34.22 -5.71 5.10
N GLY A 18 -35.54 -5.54 5.17
CA GLY A 18 -36.41 -4.98 4.14
C GLY A 18 -36.13 -3.51 3.85
N GLY A 19 -34.89 -3.19 3.47
CA GLY A 19 -34.48 -1.89 2.97
C GLY A 19 -34.89 -1.71 1.51
N ALA A 20 -35.85 -0.81 1.29
CA ALA A 20 -36.35 -0.40 -0.01
C ALA A 20 -35.21 -0.15 -1.02
N ALA A 21 -35.32 -0.80 -2.18
CA ALA A 21 -34.43 -0.68 -3.32
C ALA A 21 -34.35 0.78 -3.83
N ALA A 22 -33.39 1.54 -3.29
CA ALA A 22 -32.88 2.72 -3.95
C ALA A 22 -32.03 2.23 -5.14
N ALA A 23 -32.57 2.39 -6.34
CA ALA A 23 -31.89 2.08 -7.58
C ALA A 23 -30.47 2.71 -7.57
N PRO A 24 -29.42 1.95 -7.93
CA PRO A 24 -28.08 2.51 -8.03
C PRO A 24 -28.10 3.64 -9.08
N PRO A 25 -27.48 4.81 -8.82
CA PRO A 25 -27.32 5.82 -9.84
C PRO A 25 -26.47 5.23 -10.97
N SER A 26 -27.11 4.99 -12.11
CA SER A 26 -26.47 4.59 -13.35
C SER A 26 -25.66 5.77 -13.90
N SER A 27 -24.54 6.08 -13.27
CA SER A 27 -23.52 6.97 -13.81
C SER A 27 -22.67 6.19 -14.81
N SER A 28 -23.25 5.90 -15.96
CA SER A 28 -22.54 5.47 -17.17
C SER A 28 -21.80 6.67 -17.76
N SER A 29 -20.75 7.13 -17.08
CA SER A 29 -19.72 7.96 -17.71
C SER A 29 -18.86 7.03 -18.55
N SER A 30 -19.29 6.77 -19.79
CA SER A 30 -18.52 6.12 -20.84
C SER A 30 -17.38 7.04 -21.26
N SER A 31 -16.36 7.15 -20.41
CA SER A 31 -15.06 7.65 -20.82
C SER A 31 -14.47 6.61 -21.77
N SER A 32 -14.46 6.93 -23.06
CA SER A 32 -13.75 6.21 -24.11
C SER A 32 -12.23 6.34 -23.87
N PHE A 33 -11.73 5.66 -22.84
CA PHE A 33 -10.30 5.35 -22.77
C PHE A 33 -10.03 4.42 -23.94
N SER A 34 -9.04 4.77 -24.78
CA SER A 34 -8.55 3.88 -25.82
C SER A 34 -8.33 2.52 -25.20
N SER A 35 -8.94 1.48 -25.75
CA SER A 35 -8.82 0.10 -25.30
C SER A 35 -7.41 -0.42 -25.56
N SER A 36 -6.42 0.13 -24.86
CA SER A 36 -5.15 -0.55 -24.65
C SER A 36 -5.51 -1.83 -23.92
N SER A 37 -5.38 -2.97 -24.60
CA SER A 37 -5.52 -4.28 -23.98
C SER A 37 -4.83 -4.24 -22.62
N PRO A 38 -5.51 -4.58 -21.52
CA PRO A 38 -4.89 -4.52 -20.21
C PRO A 38 -3.62 -5.34 -20.27
N ILE A 39 -2.48 -4.72 -19.97
CA ILE A 39 -1.21 -5.41 -19.86
C ILE A 39 -1.37 -6.34 -18.65
N VAL A 40 -1.68 -7.61 -18.90
CA VAL A 40 -1.79 -8.63 -17.86
C VAL A 40 -0.37 -9.03 -17.49
N LEU A 41 0.11 -8.51 -16.36
CA LEU A 41 1.36 -8.95 -15.76
C LEU A 41 1.07 -10.22 -14.97
N ASP A 42 1.51 -11.37 -15.49
CA ASP A 42 1.39 -12.65 -14.79
C ASP A 42 2.69 -12.93 -14.00
N ALA A 43 2.56 -13.06 -12.69
CA ALA A 43 3.64 -13.42 -11.78
C ALA A 43 3.10 -14.42 -10.75
N LEU A 44 3.88 -15.49 -10.47
CA LEU A 44 3.44 -16.66 -9.69
C LEU A 44 4.16 -16.76 -8.33
N PRO A 45 3.89 -15.85 -7.36
CA PRO A 45 4.64 -15.76 -6.10
C PRO A 45 4.59 -17.02 -5.22
N TYR A 46 3.57 -17.87 -5.32
CA TYR A 46 3.47 -19.07 -4.47
C TYR A 46 4.28 -20.26 -4.99
N VAL A 47 4.67 -20.24 -6.27
CA VAL A 47 5.31 -21.39 -6.91
C VAL A 47 6.77 -21.11 -7.22
N GLU A 48 7.10 -19.86 -7.53
CA GLU A 48 8.48 -19.46 -7.81
C GLU A 48 9.22 -19.12 -6.51
N SER A 49 10.12 -20.00 -6.09
CA SER A 49 11.09 -19.66 -5.04
C SER A 49 12.10 -18.66 -5.62
N LEU A 50 11.88 -17.38 -5.37
CA LEU A 50 12.79 -16.31 -5.78
C LEU A 50 14.10 -16.40 -4.97
N ASP A 51 15.24 -16.47 -5.68
CA ASP A 51 16.54 -16.24 -5.05
C ASP A 51 16.61 -14.77 -4.58
N PRO A 52 16.93 -14.49 -3.30
CA PRO A 52 17.10 -13.13 -2.79
C PRO A 52 18.02 -12.22 -3.65
N ASN A 53 18.93 -12.80 -4.42
CA ASN A 53 19.79 -12.04 -5.33
C ASN A 53 19.02 -11.41 -6.51
N TYR A 54 17.93 -12.04 -6.97
CA TYR A 54 17.11 -11.49 -8.05
C TYR A 54 16.42 -10.20 -7.64
N GLU A 55 15.99 -10.08 -6.38
CA GLU A 55 15.36 -8.87 -5.87
C GLU A 55 16.33 -7.69 -5.95
N ARG A 56 17.58 -7.87 -5.48
CA ARG A 56 18.62 -6.83 -5.56
C ARG A 56 18.94 -6.44 -6.99
N TYR A 57 19.02 -7.42 -7.89
CA TYR A 57 19.26 -7.16 -9.29
C TYR A 57 18.10 -6.39 -9.95
N ALA A 58 16.86 -6.81 -9.69
CA ALA A 58 15.66 -6.13 -10.18
C ALA A 58 15.59 -4.69 -9.66
N LEU A 59 15.92 -4.47 -8.38
CA LEU A 59 16.02 -3.12 -7.80
C LEU A 59 17.08 -2.27 -8.52
N SER A 60 18.27 -2.82 -8.80
CA SER A 60 19.32 -2.09 -9.53
C SER A 60 18.89 -1.67 -10.94
N LEU A 61 18.13 -2.52 -11.65
CA LEU A 61 17.57 -2.20 -12.97
C LEU A 61 16.48 -1.13 -12.87
N ILE A 62 15.61 -1.20 -11.85
CA ILE A 62 14.59 -0.19 -11.60
C ILE A 62 15.25 1.16 -11.28
N GLU A 63 16.30 1.17 -10.47
CA GLU A 63 17.07 2.38 -10.16
C GLU A 63 17.73 2.97 -11.40
N GLU A 64 18.31 2.12 -12.26
CA GLU A 64 18.89 2.55 -13.54
C GLU A 64 17.82 3.19 -14.45
N GLU A 65 16.65 2.55 -14.61
CA GLU A 65 15.56 3.08 -15.41
C GLU A 65 14.95 4.35 -14.81
N LEU A 66 14.78 4.41 -13.49
CA LEU A 66 14.37 5.64 -12.81
C LEU A 66 15.39 6.75 -13.03
N SER A 67 16.69 6.47 -12.99
CA SER A 67 17.72 7.46 -13.27
C SER A 67 17.65 7.99 -14.70
N ARG A 68 17.28 7.15 -15.68
CA ARG A 68 17.07 7.54 -17.08
C ARG A 68 15.82 8.43 -17.24
N ILE A 69 14.72 8.08 -16.57
CA ILE A 69 13.43 8.82 -16.65
C ILE A 69 13.51 10.15 -15.89
N VAL A 70 14.21 10.17 -14.75
CA VAL A 70 14.34 11.34 -13.86
C VAL A 70 15.32 12.38 -14.42
N VAL A 71 16.08 12.09 -15.49
CA VAL A 71 16.75 13.16 -16.24
C VAL A 71 15.66 14.05 -16.86
N PRO A 72 15.49 15.29 -16.38
CA PRO A 72 14.42 16.13 -16.83
C PRO A 72 14.67 16.44 -18.31
N SER A 73 13.69 16.12 -19.15
CA SER A 73 13.54 16.84 -20.42
C SER A 73 13.47 18.32 -20.06
N GLY A 74 14.58 19.03 -20.25
CA GLY A 74 14.82 20.41 -19.78
C GLY A 74 14.04 21.47 -20.55
N GLY A 75 12.75 21.26 -20.82
CA GLY A 75 11.91 22.22 -21.53
C GLY A 75 10.47 22.13 -21.04
N ASP A 76 9.97 23.25 -20.52
CA ASP A 76 8.63 23.52 -20.01
C ASP A 76 8.28 22.94 -18.63
N GLY A 77 8.31 23.84 -17.64
CA GLY A 77 7.99 23.63 -16.22
C GLY A 77 6.54 23.24 -15.89
N LYS A 78 5.91 22.40 -16.70
CA LYS A 78 4.81 21.54 -16.27
C LYS A 78 5.41 20.25 -15.74
N THR A 79 6.02 20.31 -14.55
CA THR A 79 6.35 19.11 -13.80
C THR A 79 5.06 18.31 -13.65
N GLY A 80 5.02 17.14 -14.30
CA GLY A 80 3.88 16.23 -14.24
C GLY A 80 3.64 15.85 -12.79
N ASN A 81 2.67 16.51 -12.16
CA ASN A 81 2.17 16.07 -10.87
C ASN A 81 1.64 14.65 -11.07
N HIS A 82 2.19 13.72 -10.31
CA HIS A 82 1.71 12.34 -10.32
C HIS A 82 0.20 12.36 -10.02
N PRO A 83 -0.65 11.64 -10.75
CA PRO A 83 -2.11 11.70 -10.59
C PRO A 83 -2.59 11.38 -9.16
N SER A 84 -1.77 10.67 -8.36
CA SER A 84 -2.03 10.46 -6.93
C SER A 84 -1.92 11.73 -6.08
N LEU A 85 -0.99 12.64 -6.40
CA LEU A 85 -0.86 13.93 -5.71
C LEU A 85 -2.03 14.84 -6.01
N ASP A 86 -2.49 14.88 -7.26
CA ASP A 86 -3.68 15.64 -7.64
C ASP A 86 -4.93 15.13 -6.91
N ARG A 87 -5.04 13.81 -6.67
CA ARG A 87 -6.14 13.23 -5.90
C ARG A 87 -6.12 13.64 -4.42
N ILE A 88 -4.95 13.66 -3.80
CA ILE A 88 -4.77 14.05 -2.39
C ILE A 88 -5.06 15.55 -2.21
N LEU A 89 -4.55 16.39 -3.11
CA LEU A 89 -4.77 17.83 -3.08
C LEU A 89 -6.24 18.22 -3.34
N SER A 90 -6.97 17.41 -4.11
CA SER A 90 -8.38 17.64 -4.43
C SER A 90 -9.34 17.22 -3.30
N ALA A 91 -8.99 16.20 -2.52
CA ALA A 91 -9.85 15.66 -1.46
C ALA A 91 -9.95 16.58 -0.22
N SER A 92 -9.01 17.50 -0.04
CA SER A 92 -8.87 18.34 1.17
C SER A 92 -9.83 19.55 1.26
N ARG A 93 -10.76 19.74 0.31
CA ARG A 93 -11.49 21.02 0.15
C ARG A 93 -12.86 21.14 0.85
N ARG A 94 -13.27 20.25 1.77
CA ARG A 94 -14.69 20.16 2.19
C ARG A 94 -15.05 20.25 3.69
N THR A 95 -14.17 20.64 4.61
CA THR A 95 -14.56 20.83 6.03
C THR A 95 -14.15 22.19 6.57
N ASP A 96 -14.98 22.75 7.46
CA ASP A 96 -14.84 24.11 8.01
C ASP A 96 -13.85 24.20 9.19
N ASP A 97 -13.23 23.09 9.58
CA ASP A 97 -12.25 23.06 10.66
C ASP A 97 -10.94 23.70 10.23
N PHE A 98 -10.43 24.66 11.03
CA PHE A 98 -9.13 25.30 10.79
C PHE A 98 -7.98 24.28 10.69
N ALA A 99 -8.01 23.24 11.53
CA ALA A 99 -7.07 22.13 11.47
C ALA A 99 -7.19 21.30 10.17
N ALA A 100 -8.37 21.23 9.57
CA ALA A 100 -8.58 20.56 8.29
C ALA A 100 -8.27 21.46 7.08
N ARG A 101 -8.50 22.78 7.19
CA ARG A 101 -8.25 23.78 6.13
C ARG A 101 -6.76 24.11 5.97
N ALA A 102 -6.02 24.10 7.07
CA ALA A 102 -4.60 24.42 7.08
C ALA A 102 -3.84 23.42 7.97
N PRO A 103 -3.79 22.13 7.57
CA PRO A 103 -3.10 21.10 8.37
C PRO A 103 -1.64 21.45 8.59
N LEU A 104 -0.99 22.11 7.63
CA LEU A 104 0.38 22.60 7.78
C LEU A 104 0.51 23.70 8.85
N ALA A 105 -0.48 24.60 8.98
CA ALA A 105 -0.45 25.67 9.97
C ALA A 105 -0.78 25.15 11.38
N ALA A 106 -1.73 24.21 11.48
CA ALA A 106 -2.06 23.53 12.73
C ALA A 106 -0.87 22.67 13.23
N ALA A 107 -0.25 21.90 12.33
CA ALA A 107 0.95 21.13 12.65
C ALA A 107 2.12 22.04 13.05
N ALA A 108 2.35 23.15 12.33
CA ALA A 108 3.38 24.12 12.71
C ALA A 108 3.11 24.78 14.07
N TYR A 109 1.85 25.07 14.41
CA TYR A 109 1.48 25.59 15.73
C TYR A 109 1.71 24.55 16.83
N GLU A 110 1.30 23.30 16.60
CA GLU A 110 1.53 22.19 17.51
C GLU A 110 3.02 21.91 17.71
N GLU A 111 3.82 22.00 16.64
CA GLU A 111 5.28 21.87 16.68
C GLU A 111 5.91 23.04 17.44
N LEU A 112 5.45 24.28 17.26
CA LEU A 112 5.90 25.43 18.05
C LEU A 112 5.57 25.26 19.55
N VAL A 113 4.36 24.78 19.86
CA VAL A 113 3.95 24.48 21.25
C VAL A 113 4.80 23.33 21.83
N SER A 114 5.07 22.30 21.05
CA SER A 114 5.90 21.15 21.46
C SER A 114 7.36 21.54 21.63
N ARG A 115 7.91 22.36 20.74
CA ARG A 115 9.28 22.90 20.82
C ARG A 115 9.45 23.84 22.00
N ARG A 116 8.41 24.61 22.36
CA ARG A 116 8.40 25.43 23.58
C ARG A 116 8.40 24.56 24.85
N ARG A 117 7.66 23.45 24.85
CA ARG A 117 7.64 22.49 25.97
C ARG A 117 8.94 21.70 26.10
N ALA A 118 9.53 21.28 24.98
CA ALA A 118 10.75 20.47 24.95
C ALA A 118 12.02 21.32 25.10
N GLY A 119 12.01 22.52 24.50
CA GLY A 119 13.05 23.53 24.61
C GLY A 119 12.86 24.39 25.84
N GLY A 120 12.87 23.77 27.02
CA GLY A 120 13.17 24.43 28.30
C GLY A 120 14.59 24.98 28.31
N GLU A 121 14.93 25.78 27.30
CA GLU A 121 16.15 26.57 27.22
C GLU A 121 16.02 27.67 28.26
N GLY A 122 16.40 27.34 29.48
CA GLY A 122 17.59 27.90 30.12
C GLY A 122 17.79 29.42 30.12
N GLY A 123 16.74 30.21 29.86
CA GLY A 123 16.68 31.63 30.18
C GLY A 123 16.30 31.79 31.63
N ASP A 124 17.28 31.53 32.51
CA ASP A 124 17.27 31.95 33.91
C ASP A 124 16.90 33.46 33.94
N ASP A 125 15.89 33.81 34.72
CA ASP A 125 15.21 35.11 34.83
C ASP A 125 14.15 35.48 33.77
N GLY A 126 12.91 35.06 34.03
CA GLY A 126 11.73 35.78 33.54
C GLY A 126 10.54 34.91 33.17
N GLY A 127 10.01 34.16 34.14
CA GLY A 127 8.63 33.66 34.21
C GLY A 127 7.91 33.47 32.87
N GLY A 128 8.16 32.33 32.24
CA GLY A 128 7.37 31.84 31.12
C GLY A 128 5.91 31.65 31.54
N HIS A 129 5.10 32.69 31.37
CA HIS A 129 3.65 32.60 31.31
C HIS A 129 3.29 31.87 30.02
N ASP A 130 3.45 30.55 30.07
CA ASP A 130 2.96 29.63 29.07
C ASP A 130 1.47 29.84 28.87
N ALA A 131 1.01 29.61 27.63
CA ALA A 131 -0.38 29.69 27.24
C ALA A 131 -1.26 29.23 28.39
N SER A 132 -1.97 30.19 28.97
CA SER A 132 -2.67 30.10 30.25
C SER A 132 -3.85 29.12 30.17
N TYR A 133 -3.57 27.83 29.93
CA TYR A 133 -4.26 26.80 30.66
C TYR A 133 -4.08 27.21 32.10
N LEU A 134 -5.19 27.64 32.69
CA LEU A 134 -5.25 28.15 34.03
C LEU A 134 -4.78 27.03 34.97
N ASP A 135 -3.47 26.91 35.15
CA ASP A 135 -2.85 26.31 36.32
C ASP A 135 -3.08 27.22 37.56
N ARG A 136 -4.22 27.93 37.57
CA ARG A 136 -4.76 28.64 38.73
C ARG A 136 -5.28 27.65 39.77
N ALA A 137 -5.56 26.41 39.39
CA ALA A 137 -6.04 25.42 40.33
C ALA A 137 -4.96 25.08 41.37
N ASP A 138 -3.69 24.90 40.95
CA ASP A 138 -2.58 24.65 41.88
C ASP A 138 -1.86 25.92 42.32
N ALA A 139 -1.82 26.99 41.51
CA ALA A 139 -1.22 28.26 41.94
C ALA A 139 -2.03 28.98 43.05
N MET A 140 -3.30 28.62 43.30
CA MET A 140 -4.07 29.08 44.47
C MET A 140 -3.99 28.12 45.68
N MET A 141 -3.33 26.96 45.50
CA MET A 141 -3.06 25.97 46.55
C MET A 141 -1.61 25.99 47.01
N ALA A 142 -0.68 26.53 46.22
CA ALA A 142 0.64 26.91 46.69
C ALA A 142 0.42 27.81 47.92
N ASP A 143 0.80 27.30 49.08
CA ASP A 143 0.54 27.91 50.38
C ASP A 143 0.89 29.39 50.30
N PHE A 144 -0.16 30.21 50.24
CA PHE A 144 -0.05 31.65 50.25
C PHE A 144 0.59 31.94 51.61
N ASP A 145 1.92 32.10 51.66
CA ASP A 145 2.69 32.28 52.89
C ASP A 145 2.14 33.53 53.60
N LEU A 146 1.14 33.31 54.46
CA LEU A 146 0.46 34.36 55.20
C LEU A 146 1.48 35.16 56.03
N GLU A 147 2.56 34.50 56.45
CA GLU A 147 3.69 35.11 57.15
C GLU A 147 4.41 36.18 56.32
N SER A 148 4.58 35.96 55.02
CA SER A 148 5.23 36.93 54.12
C SER A 148 4.40 38.21 53.98
N ILE A 149 3.07 38.07 53.87
CA ILE A 149 2.14 39.19 53.73
C ILE A 149 1.97 39.96 55.04
N MET A 150 2.00 39.28 56.19
CA MET A 150 1.92 39.93 57.50
C MET A 150 3.21 40.68 57.88
N SER A 151 4.36 40.37 57.26
CA SER A 151 5.64 41.02 57.57
C SER A 151 5.85 42.38 56.87
N ALA A 152 5.07 42.69 55.82
CA ALA A 152 5.26 43.87 54.98
C ALA A 152 4.26 45.00 55.30
N THR A 153 4.35 45.62 56.47
CA THR A 153 3.40 46.65 56.94
C THR A 153 4.06 47.96 57.34
N THR A 154 4.00 48.98 56.47
CA THR A 154 4.00 50.40 56.87
C THR A 154 3.01 51.29 56.09
N ASP A 155 2.34 50.80 55.03
CA ASP A 155 1.44 51.62 54.19
C ASP A 155 -0.04 51.17 54.29
N ASP A 156 -0.85 51.91 55.06
CA ASP A 156 -2.26 51.60 55.39
C ASP A 156 -3.20 51.45 54.18
N GLU A 157 -2.95 52.14 53.06
CA GLU A 157 -3.80 52.02 51.87
C GLU A 157 -3.53 50.72 51.11
N SER A 158 -2.26 50.29 51.08
CA SER A 158 -1.83 49.05 50.42
C SER A 158 -2.30 47.80 51.19
N THR A 159 -2.41 47.88 52.52
CA THR A 159 -2.90 46.76 53.35
C THR A 159 -4.38 46.50 53.08
N SER A 160 -5.21 47.54 52.94
CA SER A 160 -6.63 47.40 52.66
C SER A 160 -6.92 46.71 51.31
N SER A 161 -6.16 47.05 50.26
CA SER A 161 -6.26 46.45 48.94
C SER A 161 -5.82 44.98 48.94
N ARG A 162 -4.68 44.69 49.61
CA ARG A 162 -4.18 43.33 49.79
C ARG A 162 -5.17 42.46 50.58
N LEU A 163 -5.77 42.97 51.65
CA LEU A 163 -6.80 42.25 52.42
C LEU A 163 -8.03 41.92 51.57
N ARG A 164 -8.52 42.85 50.74
CA ARG A 164 -9.63 42.57 49.81
C ARG A 164 -9.27 41.49 48.80
N ALA A 165 -8.06 41.52 48.25
CA ALA A 165 -7.57 40.48 47.35
C ALA A 165 -7.46 39.12 48.06
N CYS A 166 -6.95 39.09 49.29
CA CYS A 166 -6.87 37.86 50.10
C CYS A 166 -8.26 37.31 50.43
N ILE A 167 -9.21 38.16 50.80
CA ILE A 167 -10.61 37.74 51.06
C ILE A 167 -11.26 37.19 49.78
N ALA A 168 -11.04 37.85 48.64
CA ALA A 168 -11.56 37.38 47.35
C ALA A 168 -10.95 36.02 46.97
N ALA A 169 -9.64 35.85 47.11
CA ALA A 169 -8.95 34.59 46.84
C ALA A 169 -9.41 33.46 47.80
N ALA A 170 -9.49 33.74 49.10
CA ALA A 170 -10.00 32.78 50.10
C ALA A 170 -11.44 32.36 49.80
N LYS A 171 -12.29 33.30 49.34
CA LYS A 171 -13.66 32.98 48.91
C LYS A 171 -13.68 32.09 47.68
N VAL A 172 -12.86 32.38 46.67
CA VAL A 172 -12.73 31.53 45.48
C VAL A 172 -12.29 30.11 45.85
N ARG A 173 -11.32 29.99 46.78
CA ARG A 173 -10.86 28.69 47.29
C ARG A 173 -11.94 27.94 48.06
N LEU A 174 -12.68 28.60 48.95
CA LEU A 174 -13.76 27.97 49.69
C LEU A 174 -14.84 27.45 48.72
N GLU A 175 -15.26 28.26 47.75
CA GLU A 175 -16.27 27.82 46.78
C GLU A 175 -15.75 26.71 45.85
N SER A 176 -14.46 26.72 45.47
CA SER A 176 -13.89 25.63 44.67
C SER A 176 -13.80 24.32 45.46
N GLU A 177 -13.40 24.36 46.73
CA GLU A 177 -13.41 23.19 47.63
C GLU A 177 -14.83 22.68 47.86
N ARG A 178 -15.80 23.57 48.07
CA ARG A 178 -17.22 23.21 48.17
C ARG A 178 -17.71 22.50 46.90
N LEU A 179 -17.44 23.05 45.71
CA LEU A 179 -17.82 22.42 44.44
C LEU A 179 -17.14 21.07 44.24
N ARG A 180 -15.86 20.95 44.62
CA ARG A 180 -15.13 19.69 44.59
C ARG A 180 -15.78 18.66 45.50
N HIS A 181 -16.17 19.03 46.72
CA HIS A 181 -16.87 18.13 47.65
C HIS A 181 -18.22 17.68 47.09
N VAL A 182 -19.03 18.60 46.55
CA VAL A 182 -20.30 18.25 45.90
C VAL A 182 -20.07 17.31 44.72
N ASN A 183 -19.07 17.57 43.87
CA ASN A 183 -18.73 16.67 42.77
C ASN A 183 -18.30 15.30 43.28
N LEU A 184 -17.47 15.21 44.31
CA LEU A 184 -17.06 13.92 44.91
C LEU A 184 -18.23 13.16 45.53
N GLU A 185 -19.19 13.86 46.13
CA GLU A 185 -20.43 13.25 46.62
C GLU A 185 -21.29 12.71 45.47
N LEU A 186 -21.41 13.47 44.38
CA LEU A 186 -22.09 13.01 43.16
C LEU A 186 -21.39 11.80 42.55
N HIS A 187 -20.06 11.84 42.39
CA HIS A 187 -19.26 10.71 41.92
C HIS A 187 -19.48 9.49 42.82
N ARG A 188 -19.41 9.64 44.15
CA ARG A 188 -19.67 8.54 45.09
C ARG A 188 -21.09 7.95 44.96
N GLN A 189 -22.10 8.77 44.70
CA GLN A 189 -23.49 8.33 44.57
C GLN A 189 -23.78 7.66 43.23
N PHE A 190 -23.20 8.18 42.14
CA PHE A 190 -23.56 7.79 40.77
C PHE A 190 -22.53 6.88 40.12
N GLU A 191 -21.25 7.00 40.43
CA GLU A 191 -20.17 6.17 39.90
C GLU A 191 -19.98 4.92 40.76
N THR A 192 -21.06 4.16 40.88
CA THR A 192 -20.97 2.83 41.48
C THR A 192 -20.10 1.94 40.59
N PRO A 193 -19.35 0.98 41.17
CA PRO A 193 -18.61 -0.02 40.40
C PRO A 193 -19.47 -0.73 39.35
N ALA A 194 -20.78 -0.85 39.60
CA ALA A 194 -21.75 -1.39 38.65
C ALA A 194 -21.84 -0.56 37.36
N ARG A 195 -21.86 0.78 37.43
CA ARG A 195 -21.90 1.63 36.22
C ARG A 195 -20.63 1.54 35.40
N TYR A 196 -19.46 1.46 36.04
CA TYR A 196 -18.22 1.25 35.31
C TYR A 196 -18.18 -0.13 34.63
N ALA A 197 -18.68 -1.17 35.30
CA ALA A 197 -18.83 -2.48 34.69
C ALA A 197 -19.82 -2.46 33.51
N GLU A 198 -20.95 -1.75 33.63
CA GLU A 198 -21.90 -1.56 32.53
C GLU A 198 -21.25 -0.85 31.34
N TYR A 199 -20.50 0.23 31.57
CA TYR A 199 -19.79 0.94 30.51
C TYR A 199 -18.69 0.08 29.86
N ALA A 200 -17.94 -0.68 30.65
CA ALA A 200 -16.96 -1.64 30.13
C ALA A 200 -17.63 -2.72 29.27
N ASN A 201 -18.76 -3.26 29.73
CA ASN A 201 -19.55 -4.24 28.97
C ASN A 201 -20.09 -3.62 27.67
N LEU A 202 -20.52 -2.36 27.69
CA LEU A 202 -20.96 -1.64 26.50
C LEU A 202 -19.81 -1.48 25.50
N LEU A 203 -18.62 -1.07 25.97
CA LEU A 203 -17.43 -0.98 25.14
C LEU A 203 -17.05 -2.32 24.50
N GLU A 204 -17.09 -3.39 25.28
CA GLU A 204 -16.81 -4.74 24.80
C GLU A 204 -17.84 -5.19 23.76
N ARG A 205 -19.12 -5.01 24.05
CA ARG A 205 -20.22 -5.47 23.20
C ARG A 205 -20.35 -4.68 21.92
N ASP A 206 -20.27 -3.36 21.99
CA ASP A 206 -20.64 -2.48 20.87
C ASP A 206 -19.43 -2.14 19.98
N PHE A 207 -18.21 -2.20 20.51
CA PHE A 207 -17.01 -1.80 19.77
C PHE A 207 -16.00 -2.94 19.62
N LEU A 208 -15.58 -3.59 20.71
CA LEU A 208 -14.48 -4.56 20.65
C LEU A 208 -14.89 -5.86 19.94
N ASN A 209 -16.02 -6.45 20.33
CA ASN A 209 -16.49 -7.72 19.76
C ASN A 209 -16.84 -7.60 18.26
N PRO A 210 -17.57 -6.56 17.80
CA PRO A 210 -17.84 -6.37 16.39
C PRO A 210 -16.56 -6.14 15.58
N THR A 211 -15.64 -5.32 16.08
CA THR A 211 -14.35 -5.08 15.41
C THR A 211 -13.54 -6.37 15.29
N LYS A 212 -13.45 -7.15 16.37
CA LYS A 212 -12.79 -8.46 16.36
C LYS A 212 -13.42 -9.40 15.32
N SER A 213 -14.75 -9.50 15.30
CA SER A 213 -15.47 -10.34 14.34
C SER A 213 -15.28 -9.89 12.89
N SER A 214 -15.18 -8.59 12.66
CA SER A 214 -14.92 -7.99 11.34
C SER A 214 -13.51 -8.34 10.86
N VAL A 215 -12.50 -8.20 11.72
CA VAL A 215 -11.12 -8.57 11.42
C VAL A 215 -11.00 -10.08 11.14
N GLU A 216 -11.65 -10.93 11.94
CA GLU A 216 -11.68 -12.37 11.70
C GLU A 216 -12.35 -12.73 10.37
N ARG A 217 -13.47 -12.06 10.03
CA ARG A 217 -14.14 -12.24 8.74
C ARG A 217 -13.22 -11.84 7.59
N GLN A 218 -12.55 -10.69 7.69
CA GLN A 218 -11.60 -10.23 6.67
C GLN A 218 -10.43 -11.22 6.51
N ARG A 219 -9.88 -11.74 7.62
CA ARG A 219 -8.84 -12.77 7.58
C ARG A 219 -9.31 -14.00 6.81
N ARG A 220 -10.48 -14.55 7.12
CA ARG A 220 -11.04 -15.71 6.40
C ARG A 220 -11.23 -15.43 4.90
N VAL A 221 -11.66 -14.23 4.53
CA VAL A 221 -11.80 -13.83 3.13
C VAL A 221 -10.44 -13.77 2.43
N VAL A 222 -9.44 -13.14 3.05
CA VAL A 222 -8.08 -13.05 2.52
C VAL A 222 -7.45 -14.44 2.40
N ASP A 223 -7.62 -15.29 3.42
CA ASP A 223 -7.14 -16.67 3.42
C ASP A 223 -7.81 -17.48 2.31
N GLY A 224 -9.11 -17.29 2.09
CA GLY A 224 -9.84 -17.90 0.98
C GLY A 224 -9.30 -17.47 -0.38
N ILE A 225 -9.09 -16.17 -0.61
CA ILE A 225 -8.51 -15.63 -1.86
C ILE A 225 -7.08 -16.14 -2.08
N ASN A 226 -6.28 -16.19 -1.02
CA ASN A 226 -4.92 -16.69 -1.10
C ASN A 226 -4.90 -18.21 -1.39
N GLY A 227 -5.83 -18.96 -0.80
CA GLY A 227 -6.03 -20.38 -1.08
C GLY A 227 -6.37 -20.63 -2.55
N THR A 228 -7.38 -19.95 -3.10
CA THR A 228 -7.76 -20.10 -4.52
C THR A 228 -6.61 -19.67 -5.45
N ARG A 229 -5.92 -18.56 -5.13
CA ARG A 229 -4.76 -18.11 -5.91
C ARG A 229 -3.63 -19.15 -5.91
N MET A 230 -3.33 -19.76 -4.76
CA MET A 230 -2.33 -20.82 -4.67
C MET A 230 -2.71 -22.03 -5.53
N GLU A 231 -3.98 -22.47 -5.48
CA GLU A 231 -4.48 -23.57 -6.31
C GLU A 231 -4.34 -23.26 -7.81
N GLU A 232 -4.79 -22.09 -8.25
CA GLU A 232 -4.68 -21.63 -9.65
C GLU A 232 -3.22 -21.60 -10.13
N GLN A 233 -2.32 -21.03 -9.34
CA GLN A 233 -0.89 -20.95 -9.71
C GLN A 233 -0.23 -22.33 -9.77
N THR A 234 -0.58 -23.24 -8.86
CA THR A 234 -0.04 -24.62 -8.92
C THR A 234 -0.54 -25.38 -10.15
N LEU A 235 -1.78 -25.14 -10.58
CA LEU A 235 -2.31 -25.70 -11.82
C LEU A 235 -1.63 -25.10 -13.06
N ALA A 236 -1.41 -23.77 -13.07
CA ALA A 236 -0.69 -23.09 -14.13
C ALA A 236 0.74 -23.62 -14.28
N MET A 237 1.46 -23.81 -13.18
CA MET A 237 2.82 -24.37 -13.21
C MET A 237 2.85 -25.78 -13.82
N ARG A 238 1.90 -26.65 -13.47
CA ARG A 238 1.80 -27.99 -14.09
C ARG A 238 1.61 -27.92 -15.61
N LYS A 239 0.85 -26.93 -16.10
CA LYS A 239 0.68 -26.70 -17.54
C LYS A 239 1.98 -26.21 -18.16
N LEU A 240 2.67 -25.27 -17.50
CA LEU A 240 3.97 -24.73 -17.95
C LEU A 240 5.02 -25.83 -18.05
N ASP A 241 5.13 -26.71 -17.05
CA ASP A 241 6.01 -27.88 -17.07
C ASP A 241 5.71 -28.81 -18.27
N GLY A 242 4.43 -29.01 -18.58
CA GLY A 242 4.00 -29.76 -19.75
C GLY A 242 4.44 -29.13 -21.07
N VAL A 243 4.35 -27.80 -21.18
CA VAL A 243 4.85 -27.05 -22.35
C VAL A 243 6.38 -27.10 -22.44
N ALA A 244 7.07 -26.92 -21.32
CA ALA A 244 8.54 -26.96 -21.25
C ALA A 244 9.08 -28.32 -21.73
N ARG A 245 8.53 -29.43 -21.22
CA ARG A 245 8.93 -30.78 -21.68
C ARG A 245 8.69 -30.98 -23.18
N ARG A 246 7.56 -30.49 -23.71
CA ARG A 246 7.28 -30.57 -25.16
C ARG A 246 8.29 -29.76 -25.96
N ARG A 247 8.63 -28.55 -25.50
CA ARG A 247 9.66 -27.71 -26.10
C ARG A 247 11.00 -28.44 -26.14
N ASP A 248 11.42 -29.05 -25.04
CA ASP A 248 12.71 -29.77 -24.98
C ASP A 248 12.75 -30.96 -25.96
N VAL A 249 11.65 -31.72 -26.05
CA VAL A 249 11.54 -32.81 -27.03
C VAL A 249 11.62 -32.29 -28.47
N LEU A 250 11.01 -31.14 -28.77
CA LEU A 250 11.09 -30.53 -30.10
C LEU A 250 12.50 -30.03 -30.41
N ILE A 251 13.18 -29.42 -29.44
CA ILE A 251 14.57 -28.98 -29.59
C ILE A 251 15.48 -30.19 -29.84
N GLU A 252 15.31 -31.27 -29.09
CA GLU A 252 16.09 -32.50 -29.28
C GLU A 252 15.84 -33.11 -30.67
N ARG A 253 14.59 -33.15 -31.12
CA ARG A 253 14.23 -33.63 -32.47
C ARG A 253 14.86 -32.76 -33.55
N ASN A 254 14.76 -31.45 -33.46
CA ASN A 254 15.41 -30.53 -34.40
C ASN A 254 16.92 -30.72 -34.42
N HIS A 255 17.55 -30.91 -33.25
CA HIS A 255 18.97 -31.18 -33.18
C HIS A 255 19.35 -32.51 -33.85
N ARG A 256 18.56 -33.57 -33.66
CA ARG A 256 18.76 -34.86 -34.34
C ARG A 256 18.58 -34.75 -35.86
N LEU A 257 17.57 -34.01 -36.32
CA LEU A 257 17.34 -33.76 -37.75
C LEU A 257 18.49 -32.95 -38.36
N GLY A 258 18.97 -31.90 -37.68
CA GLY A 258 20.13 -31.13 -38.14
C GLY A 258 21.39 -31.99 -38.28
N LYS A 259 21.64 -32.91 -37.34
CA LYS A 259 22.73 -33.89 -37.44
C LYS A 259 22.57 -34.83 -38.63
N ALA A 260 21.37 -35.36 -38.83
CA ALA A 260 21.10 -36.26 -39.96
C ALA A 260 21.25 -35.56 -41.31
N LEU A 261 20.79 -34.30 -41.41
CA LEU A 261 20.99 -33.48 -42.61
C LEU A 261 22.48 -33.23 -42.87
N GLY A 262 23.26 -32.90 -41.84
CA GLY A 262 24.71 -32.73 -42.00
C GLY A 262 25.40 -33.99 -42.55
N LEU A 263 25.05 -35.18 -42.03
CA LEU A 263 25.60 -36.44 -42.55
C LEU A 263 25.17 -36.73 -44.00
N LEU A 264 23.92 -36.42 -44.35
CA LEU A 264 23.43 -36.57 -45.72
C LEU A 264 24.11 -35.58 -46.68
N GLU A 265 24.40 -34.35 -46.24
CA GLU A 265 25.15 -33.36 -47.00
C GLU A 265 26.58 -33.85 -47.26
N GLU A 266 27.26 -34.39 -46.24
CA GLU A 266 28.59 -35.01 -46.38
C GLU A 266 28.58 -36.19 -47.37
N GLU A 267 27.57 -37.05 -47.32
CA GLU A 267 27.41 -38.19 -48.23
C GLU A 267 27.16 -37.72 -49.67
N VAL A 268 26.28 -36.72 -49.87
CA VAL A 268 26.03 -36.13 -51.19
C VAL A 268 27.28 -35.47 -51.75
N GLU A 269 28.07 -34.78 -50.93
CA GLU A 269 29.35 -34.22 -51.36
C GLU A 269 30.36 -35.29 -51.74
N ALA A 270 30.44 -36.40 -50.99
CA ALA A 270 31.30 -37.53 -51.33
C ALA A 270 30.90 -38.16 -52.67
N LEU A 271 29.60 -38.40 -52.89
CA LEU A 271 29.06 -38.93 -54.14
C LEU A 271 29.30 -37.98 -55.33
N ARG A 272 29.20 -36.66 -55.11
CA ARG A 272 29.53 -35.67 -56.15
C ARG A 272 31.01 -35.75 -56.54
N LYS A 273 31.92 -35.82 -55.56
CA LYS A 273 33.35 -35.99 -55.82
C LYS A 273 33.68 -37.30 -56.54
N GLU A 274 32.98 -38.38 -56.20
CA GLU A 274 33.13 -39.68 -56.89
C GLU A 274 32.61 -39.61 -58.33
N ALA A 275 31.45 -39.00 -58.56
CA ALA A 275 30.89 -38.81 -59.90
C ALA A 275 31.80 -37.94 -60.79
N ASP A 276 32.34 -36.85 -60.25
CA ASP A 276 33.30 -35.98 -60.94
C ASP A 276 34.62 -36.71 -61.26
N ALA A 277 35.00 -37.72 -60.47
CA ALA A 277 36.17 -38.56 -60.74
C ALA A 277 35.91 -39.63 -61.83
N VAL A 278 34.68 -40.14 -61.93
CA VAL A 278 34.28 -41.17 -62.90
C VAL A 278 34.02 -40.59 -64.29
N VAL A 279 33.57 -39.34 -64.39
CA VAL A 279 33.47 -38.64 -65.66
C VAL A 279 34.84 -38.03 -65.97
N PRO A 280 35.69 -38.68 -66.80
CA PRO A 280 36.94 -38.03 -67.22
C PRO A 280 36.56 -36.71 -67.88
N PRO A 281 37.37 -35.63 -67.73
CA PRO A 281 37.12 -34.39 -68.42
C PRO A 281 37.12 -34.69 -69.92
N THR A 282 35.92 -34.88 -70.48
CA THR A 282 35.73 -34.88 -71.91
C THR A 282 36.05 -33.46 -72.31
N ASP A 283 37.24 -33.30 -72.87
CA ASP A 283 37.76 -32.11 -73.54
C ASP A 283 36.86 -31.81 -74.74
N ASN A 284 35.63 -31.40 -74.44
CA ASN A 284 34.65 -30.95 -75.41
C ASN A 284 34.99 -29.49 -75.69
N GLY A 285 35.98 -29.34 -76.55
CA GLY A 285 36.28 -28.10 -77.21
C GLY A 285 35.01 -27.48 -77.79
N ASN A 286 34.82 -26.22 -77.43
CA ASN A 286 34.43 -25.15 -78.33
C ASN A 286 33.33 -25.47 -79.35
N LEU A 287 32.05 -25.31 -78.98
CA LEU A 287 30.99 -24.95 -79.93
C LEU A 287 29.95 -24.06 -79.25
N ASN A 288 30.19 -22.77 -79.38
CA ASN A 288 29.25 -21.70 -79.72
C ASN A 288 27.75 -21.89 -79.45
N GLY A 289 27.20 -20.91 -78.74
CA GLY A 289 25.99 -20.20 -79.20
C GLY A 289 24.66 -20.79 -78.76
N GLY A 290 24.19 -20.37 -77.60
CA GLY A 290 22.82 -20.62 -77.18
C GLY A 290 22.50 -19.86 -75.90
N GLU A 291 22.15 -18.58 -76.04
CA GLU A 291 21.42 -17.85 -75.01
C GLU A 291 20.17 -18.64 -74.61
N THR A 292 20.17 -19.22 -73.43
CA THR A 292 18.93 -19.55 -72.74
C THR A 292 19.01 -18.95 -71.35
N THR A 293 18.15 -17.95 -71.18
CA THR A 293 17.84 -17.20 -69.98
C THR A 293 17.52 -18.13 -68.82
N THR A 294 18.52 -18.49 -68.03
CA THR A 294 18.33 -19.10 -66.71
C THR A 294 17.79 -18.03 -65.78
N THR A 295 16.46 -17.98 -65.70
CA THR A 295 15.72 -17.22 -64.68
C THR A 295 16.04 -17.87 -63.35
N THR A 296 17.02 -17.30 -62.64
CA THR A 296 17.29 -17.59 -61.24
C THR A 296 16.09 -17.12 -60.44
N ALA A 297 15.11 -18.01 -60.27
CA ALA A 297 14.08 -17.86 -59.25
C ALA A 297 14.77 -18.04 -57.89
N THR A 298 15.32 -16.94 -57.38
CA THR A 298 15.75 -16.76 -56.00
C THR A 298 14.58 -17.14 -55.11
N THR A 299 14.55 -18.41 -54.69
CA THR A 299 13.59 -18.89 -53.71
C THR A 299 14.12 -18.40 -52.38
N THR A 300 13.76 -17.16 -52.06
CA THR A 300 13.98 -16.54 -50.77
C THR A 300 13.36 -17.45 -49.74
N THR A 301 14.21 -18.12 -48.94
CA THR A 301 13.83 -18.91 -47.78
C THR A 301 13.28 -17.96 -46.72
N THR A 302 12.04 -17.53 -46.90
CA THR A 302 11.21 -16.88 -45.89
C THR A 302 10.58 -17.98 -45.03
N ILE A 303 11.42 -18.69 -44.28
CA ILE A 303 10.98 -19.62 -43.24
C ILE A 303 11.60 -19.14 -41.95
N MET A 304 10.95 -18.18 -41.28
CA MET A 304 10.98 -17.96 -39.83
C MET A 304 10.17 -16.69 -39.47
N GLU A 305 8.88 -16.61 -39.84
CA GLU A 305 8.03 -15.54 -39.27
C GLU A 305 6.52 -15.84 -39.24
N VAL A 306 6.08 -17.10 -39.31
CA VAL A 306 4.65 -17.44 -39.16
C VAL A 306 4.47 -18.64 -38.25
N ALA A 307 4.55 -18.38 -36.95
CA ALA A 307 3.98 -19.25 -35.92
C ALA A 307 3.38 -18.40 -34.78
N GLU A 308 2.69 -17.31 -35.12
CA GLU A 308 1.65 -16.71 -34.28
C GLU A 308 0.29 -17.07 -34.89
N VAL A 309 -0.14 -18.31 -34.65
CA VAL A 309 -1.51 -18.75 -34.94
C VAL A 309 -2.05 -19.37 -33.66
N THR A 310 -2.82 -18.55 -32.96
CA THR A 310 -4.05 -18.90 -32.25
C THR A 310 -4.00 -20.16 -31.36
N MET A 311 -3.62 -19.98 -30.10
CA MET A 311 -4.23 -20.75 -29.02
C MET A 311 -5.21 -19.82 -28.28
N GLU A 312 -6.37 -19.59 -28.91
CA GLU A 312 -7.61 -19.30 -28.18
C GLU A 312 -8.19 -20.66 -27.74
N ASN A 313 -8.05 -20.97 -26.45
CA ASN A 313 -8.95 -21.79 -25.62
C ASN A 313 -8.45 -21.79 -24.18
#